data_AF-A0A1V6F8X4-F1
#
_entry.id   AF-A0A1V6F8X4-F1
#
_cell.length_a   1.000
_cell.length_b   1.000
_cell.length_c   1.000
_cell.angle_alpha   90.00
_cell.angle_beta   90.00
_cell.angle_gamma   90.00
#
_symmetry.space_group_name_H-M   'P 1'
#
loop_
_entity.id
_entity.type
_entity.pdbx_description
1 polymer ?
#
loop_
_entity_poly.entity_id
_entity_poly.type
_entity_poly.pdbx_seq_one_letter_code
_entity_poly.pdbx_strand_id
1 'polypeptide(L)'
;MLRNQRGNILFWVISAILFIAIALVLILPSKYNLDPEKNTDDCTTNMKNIWVATSDYLNDFQRDYYGDPQVLLTTKKKDDPKNYYLSSPAYCPESQGGKEEYIIFAKYSEEMLGSEMKNNSGILIFCPNLGKFPKHFLDKSFYDNMSTTKLQNYLIDDMNYIDQQTKSNGKAKNDAVMKYIEIWKTDPECYAKRSADMKYLKRMIFPDNEDLKLTTEE
;
A
#
# COMPACT_ATOMS: atom_id res chain seq x y z
N MET A 1 -7.15 -15.95 73.15
CA MET A 1 -6.21 -15.31 72.21
C MET A 1 -6.93 -14.99 70.90
N LEU A 2 -7.49 -13.79 70.75
CA LEU A 2 -8.11 -13.32 69.51
C LEU A 2 -7.05 -12.60 68.67
N ARG A 3 -6.22 -13.38 67.96
CA ARG A 3 -5.15 -12.87 67.11
C ARG A 3 -5.73 -12.43 65.76
N ASN A 4 -6.04 -11.13 65.69
CA ASN A 4 -6.08 -10.26 64.51
C ASN A 4 -6.55 -10.89 63.17
N GLN A 5 -7.85 -11.16 63.03
CA GLN A 5 -8.46 -11.55 61.74
C GLN A 5 -8.45 -10.44 60.67
N ARG A 6 -8.13 -9.19 61.02
CA ARG A 6 -8.07 -8.06 60.06
C ARG A 6 -6.90 -8.17 59.08
N GLY A 7 -5.82 -8.87 59.44
CA GLY A 7 -4.67 -9.07 58.55
C GLY A 7 -4.97 -10.01 57.38
N ASN A 8 -5.89 -10.97 57.56
CA ASN A 8 -6.19 -11.98 56.54
C ASN A 8 -7.07 -11.41 55.41
N ILE A 9 -8.04 -10.55 55.77
CA ILE A 9 -8.92 -9.88 54.79
C ILE A 9 -8.11 -8.89 53.94
N LEU A 10 -7.22 -8.10 54.56
CA LEU A 10 -6.39 -7.14 53.85
C LEU A 10 -5.45 -7.84 52.84
N PHE A 11 -4.83 -8.95 53.26
CA PHE A 11 -3.99 -9.76 52.38
C PHE A 11 -4.77 -10.36 51.20
N TRP A 12 -6.00 -10.82 51.43
CA TRP A 12 -6.89 -11.32 50.39
C TRP A 12 -7.27 -10.26 49.37
N VAL A 13 -7.61 -9.05 49.82
CA VAL A 13 -7.97 -7.93 48.94
C VAL A 13 -6.78 -7.49 48.09
N ILE A 14 -5.58 -7.35 48.69
CA ILE A 14 -4.37 -6.98 47.97
C ILE A 14 -4.01 -8.06 46.94
N SER A 15 -4.13 -9.34 47.31
CA SER A 15 -3.85 -10.47 46.41
C SER A 15 -4.82 -10.51 45.22
N ALA A 16 -6.10 -10.23 45.45
CA ALA A 16 -7.11 -10.15 44.39
C ALA A 16 -6.84 -8.99 43.42
N ILE A 17 -6.46 -7.81 43.92
CA ILE A 17 -6.10 -6.66 43.08
C ILE A 17 -4.84 -6.98 42.24
N LEU A 18 -3.83 -7.61 42.85
CA LEU A 18 -2.60 -8.00 42.14
C LEU A 18 -2.91 -9.02 41.04
N PHE A 19 -3.79 -9.99 41.32
CA PHE A 19 -4.21 -10.99 40.34
C PHE A 19 -4.95 -10.35 39.16
N ILE A 20 -5.86 -9.41 39.42
CA ILE A 20 -6.55 -8.65 38.37
C ILE A 20 -5.56 -7.81 37.55
N ALA A 21 -4.58 -7.17 38.19
CA ALA A 21 -3.55 -6.40 37.48
C ALA A 21 -2.72 -7.29 36.55
N ILE A 22 -2.29 -8.47 37.01
CA ILE A 22 -1.55 -9.44 36.20
C ILE A 22 -2.42 -9.95 35.04
N ALA A 23 -3.69 -10.28 35.29
CA ALA A 23 -4.63 -10.70 34.26
C ALA A 23 -4.82 -9.62 33.17
N LEU A 24 -4.93 -8.35 33.56
CA LEU A 24 -5.04 -7.23 32.62
C LEU A 24 -3.77 -7.05 31.78
N VAL A 25 -2.58 -7.15 32.38
CA VAL A 25 -1.29 -7.07 31.66
C VAL A 25 -1.14 -8.21 30.66
N LEU A 26 -1.63 -9.41 30.97
CA LEU A 26 -1.60 -10.55 30.05
C LEU A 26 -2.64 -10.46 28.93
N ILE A 27 -3.79 -9.81 29.16
CA ILE A 27 -4.85 -9.66 28.15
C ILE A 27 -4.59 -8.50 27.19
N LEU A 28 -3.94 -7.42 27.65
CA LEU A 28 -3.61 -6.25 26.82
C LEU A 28 -2.89 -6.57 25.49
N PRO A 29 -1.81 -7.37 25.45
CA PRO A 29 -1.12 -7.71 24.19
C PRO A 29 -1.95 -8.59 23.25
N SER A 30 -3.02 -9.23 23.73
CA SER A 30 -3.92 -10.01 22.87
C SER A 30 -4.90 -9.13 22.09
N LYS A 31 -5.19 -7.91 22.56
CA LYS A 31 -6.14 -6.99 21.91
C LYS A 31 -5.47 -5.88 21.09
N TYR A 32 -4.23 -5.54 21.43
CA TYR A 32 -3.43 -4.60 20.66
C TYR A 32 -2.34 -5.41 19.94
N ASN A 33 -2.36 -5.45 18.61
CA ASN A 33 -1.28 -6.06 17.83
C ASN A 33 -0.06 -5.13 17.93
N LEU A 34 0.73 -5.32 18.99
CA LEU A 34 1.81 -4.42 19.42
C LEU A 34 3.11 -4.61 18.63
N ASP A 35 3.13 -5.51 17.64
CA ASP A 35 4.30 -5.77 16.80
C ASP A 35 4.18 -4.97 15.49
N PRO A 36 4.86 -3.81 15.38
CA PRO A 36 4.75 -2.94 14.21
C PRO A 36 5.42 -3.55 12.97
N GLU A 37 6.39 -4.45 13.17
CA GLU A 37 7.08 -5.14 12.09
C GLU A 37 6.14 -6.17 11.46
N LYS A 38 5.50 -6.98 12.30
CA LYS A 38 4.44 -7.90 11.84
C LYS A 38 3.29 -7.17 11.15
N ASN A 39 2.83 -6.03 11.69
CA ASN A 39 1.78 -5.23 11.04
C ASN A 39 2.22 -4.72 9.66
N THR A 40 3.50 -4.34 9.53
CA THR A 40 4.07 -3.92 8.23
C THR A 40 4.10 -5.09 7.26
N ASP A 41 4.56 -6.26 7.70
CA ASP A 41 4.65 -7.48 6.88
C ASP A 41 3.27 -7.97 6.43
N ASP A 42 2.29 -8.00 7.34
CA ASP A 42 0.91 -8.36 7.04
C ASP A 42 0.28 -7.35 6.06
N CYS A 43 0.53 -6.05 6.28
CA CYS A 43 0.04 -5.00 5.38
C CYS A 43 0.63 -5.14 3.97
N THR A 44 1.94 -5.31 3.86
CA THR A 44 2.61 -5.46 2.55
C THR A 44 2.20 -6.77 1.89
N THR A 45 2.02 -7.86 2.64
CA THR A 45 1.50 -9.13 2.10
C THR A 45 0.11 -8.96 1.50
N ASN A 46 -0.79 -8.26 2.19
CA ASN A 46 -2.11 -7.91 1.66
C ASN A 46 -1.99 -7.11 0.36
N MET A 47 -1.11 -6.10 0.32
CA MET A 47 -0.88 -5.31 -0.90
C MET A 47 -0.35 -6.16 -2.06
N LYS A 48 0.57 -7.10 -1.79
CA LYS A 48 1.10 -8.03 -2.80
C LYS A 48 0.01 -8.95 -3.36
N ASN A 49 -0.85 -9.49 -2.50
CA ASN A 49 -1.97 -10.33 -2.93
C ASN A 49 -2.96 -9.56 -3.81
N ILE A 50 -3.27 -8.31 -3.44
CA ILE A 50 -4.12 -7.42 -4.25
C ILE A 50 -3.42 -7.08 -5.57
N TRP A 51 -2.11 -6.87 -5.57
CA TRP A 51 -1.33 -6.62 -6.80
C TRP A 51 -1.45 -7.79 -7.77
N VAL A 52 -1.28 -9.03 -7.30
CA VAL A 52 -1.43 -10.24 -8.13
C VAL A 52 -2.84 -10.34 -8.70
N ALA A 53 -3.86 -10.17 -7.85
CA ALA A 53 -5.26 -10.18 -8.29
C ALA A 53 -5.56 -9.09 -9.34
N THR A 54 -4.97 -7.90 -9.17
CA THR A 54 -5.11 -6.79 -10.11
C THR A 54 -4.38 -7.06 -11.42
N SER A 55 -3.22 -7.72 -11.38
CA SER A 55 -2.46 -8.12 -12.56
C SER A 55 -3.23 -9.12 -13.42
N ASP A 56 -3.79 -10.16 -12.79
CA ASP A 56 -4.68 -11.12 -13.45
C ASP A 56 -5.87 -10.40 -14.11
N TYR A 57 -6.51 -9.48 -13.38
CA TYR A 57 -7.62 -8.69 -13.90
C TYR A 57 -7.23 -7.84 -15.11
N LEU A 58 -6.08 -7.15 -15.04
CA LEU A 58 -5.61 -6.32 -16.16
C LEU A 58 -5.28 -7.15 -17.39
N ASN A 59 -4.73 -8.35 -17.22
CA ASN A 59 -4.43 -9.25 -18.34
C ASN A 59 -5.72 -9.72 -19.04
N ASP A 60 -6.78 -9.97 -18.28
CA ASP A 60 -8.06 -10.45 -18.81
C ASP A 60 -8.89 -9.37 -19.50
N PHE A 61 -8.84 -8.13 -18.99
CA PHE A 61 -9.69 -7.02 -19.42
C PHE A 61 -8.97 -5.92 -20.21
N GLN A 62 -7.63 -5.88 -20.19
CA GLN A 62 -6.78 -4.97 -21.00
C GLN A 62 -7.23 -3.51 -20.96
N ARG A 63 -7.52 -3.01 -19.75
CA ARG A 63 -8.01 -1.66 -19.53
C ARG A 63 -7.51 -1.10 -18.21
N ASP A 64 -7.53 0.22 -18.13
CA ASP A 64 -7.28 0.94 -16.88
C ASP A 64 -8.25 0.50 -15.77
N TYR A 65 -7.73 0.46 -14.55
CA TYR A 65 -8.49 0.10 -13.37
C TYR A 65 -8.01 0.92 -12.17
N TYR A 66 -8.87 1.85 -11.74
CA TYR A 66 -8.62 2.73 -10.60
C TYR A 66 -9.65 2.48 -9.50
N GLY A 67 -9.89 1.20 -9.22
CA GLY A 67 -11.14 0.75 -8.61
C GLY A 67 -11.03 0.29 -7.18
N ASP A 68 -12.22 0.19 -6.60
CA ASP A 68 -12.51 -0.44 -5.31
C ASP A 68 -12.15 -1.94 -5.34
N PRO A 69 -11.36 -2.47 -4.39
CA PRO A 69 -11.09 -3.90 -4.22
C PRO A 69 -12.32 -4.82 -4.29
N GLN A 70 -13.54 -4.33 -4.00
CA GLN A 70 -14.79 -5.08 -4.18
C GLN A 70 -14.99 -5.62 -5.58
N VAL A 71 -14.50 -4.94 -6.63
CA VAL A 71 -14.61 -5.45 -8.00
C VAL A 71 -13.80 -6.75 -8.12
N LEU A 72 -12.62 -6.83 -7.50
CA LEU A 72 -11.80 -8.04 -7.53
C LEU A 72 -12.41 -9.18 -6.70
N LEU A 73 -13.14 -8.85 -5.64
CA LEU A 73 -13.84 -9.82 -4.78
C LEU A 73 -15.10 -10.41 -5.44
N THR A 74 -15.73 -9.66 -6.34
CA THR A 74 -17.02 -10.02 -6.94
C THR A 74 -16.91 -10.46 -8.39
N THR A 75 -15.80 -10.15 -9.07
CA THR A 75 -15.57 -10.56 -10.45
C THR A 75 -14.89 -11.94 -10.49
N LYS A 76 -15.49 -12.86 -11.24
CA LYS A 76 -14.94 -14.20 -11.49
C LYS A 76 -13.80 -14.13 -12.50
N LYS A 77 -12.76 -14.96 -12.30
CA LYS A 77 -11.65 -15.07 -13.25
C LYS A 77 -12.15 -15.59 -14.59
N LYS A 78 -11.59 -15.09 -15.69
CA LYS A 78 -11.99 -15.49 -17.05
C LYS A 78 -11.66 -16.95 -17.33
N ASP A 79 -10.48 -17.38 -16.90
CA ASP A 79 -9.98 -18.74 -17.12
C ASP A 79 -10.42 -19.74 -16.04
N ASP A 80 -10.89 -19.25 -14.88
CA ASP A 80 -11.42 -20.09 -13.80
C ASP A 80 -12.67 -19.48 -13.14
N PRO A 81 -13.87 -19.67 -13.74
CA PRO A 81 -15.12 -19.08 -13.25
C PRO A 81 -15.59 -19.59 -11.89
N LYS A 82 -14.89 -20.55 -11.26
CA LYS A 82 -15.16 -20.99 -9.89
C LYS A 82 -14.52 -20.07 -8.86
N ASN A 83 -13.50 -19.31 -9.25
CA ASN A 83 -12.72 -18.45 -8.39
C ASN A 83 -12.91 -16.97 -8.76
N TYR A 84 -12.78 -16.11 -7.75
CA TYR A 84 -12.73 -14.65 -7.89
C TYR A 84 -11.28 -14.18 -8.01
N TYR A 85 -11.03 -12.96 -8.48
CA TYR A 85 -9.67 -12.41 -8.56
C TYR A 85 -9.04 -12.26 -7.18
N LEU A 86 -9.82 -11.77 -6.22
CA LEU A 86 -9.46 -11.73 -4.81
C LEU A 86 -10.38 -12.68 -4.03
N SER A 87 -9.81 -13.53 -3.18
CA SER A 87 -10.57 -14.56 -2.45
C SER A 87 -11.26 -14.04 -1.19
N SER A 88 -10.67 -13.03 -0.55
CA SER A 88 -11.20 -12.45 0.69
C SER A 88 -10.83 -10.97 0.80
N PRO A 89 -11.67 -10.16 1.48
CA PRO A 89 -11.33 -8.77 1.74
C PRO A 89 -10.08 -8.71 2.63
N ALA A 90 -9.18 -7.81 2.29
CA ALA A 90 -7.98 -7.53 3.06
C ALA A 90 -8.00 -6.08 3.53
N TYR A 91 -7.63 -5.87 4.79
CA TYR A 91 -7.59 -4.55 5.43
C TYR A 91 -6.23 -4.32 6.08
N CYS A 92 -5.86 -3.05 6.26
CA CYS A 92 -4.64 -2.72 6.97
C CYS A 92 -4.74 -3.18 8.44
N PRO A 93 -3.74 -3.91 8.97
CA PRO A 93 -3.76 -4.39 10.36
C PRO A 93 -3.75 -3.23 11.37
N GLU A 94 -3.20 -2.08 10.98
CA GLU A 94 -3.18 -0.86 11.80
C GLU A 94 -4.53 -0.11 11.84
N SER A 95 -5.52 -0.52 11.07
CA SER A 95 -6.85 0.12 11.06
C SER A 95 -7.68 -0.21 12.31
N GLN A 96 -7.21 -1.07 13.22
CA GLN A 96 -7.87 -1.42 14.49
C GLN A 96 -9.38 -1.76 14.34
N GLY A 97 -9.74 -2.50 13.28
CA GLY A 97 -11.13 -2.84 12.97
C GLY A 97 -11.84 -1.89 11.99
N GLY A 98 -11.17 -0.83 11.56
CA GLY A 98 -11.58 -0.01 10.42
C GLY A 98 -11.54 -0.81 9.12
N LYS A 99 -12.55 -0.63 8.27
CA LYS A 99 -12.70 -1.30 6.96
C LYS A 99 -12.24 -0.40 5.82
N GLU A 100 -11.15 0.31 6.01
CA GLU A 100 -10.58 1.15 4.96
C GLU A 100 -9.91 0.27 3.91
N GLU A 101 -10.32 0.43 2.67
CA GLU A 101 -9.86 -0.37 1.55
C GLU A 101 -8.51 0.13 1.01
N TYR A 102 -7.72 -0.80 0.49
CA TYR A 102 -6.48 -0.46 -0.22
C TYR A 102 -6.78 0.28 -1.51
N ILE A 103 -5.91 1.23 -1.84
CA ILE A 103 -6.05 2.03 -3.04
C ILE A 103 -5.35 1.31 -4.18
N ILE A 104 -6.10 1.00 -5.23
CA ILE A 104 -5.59 0.32 -6.42
C ILE A 104 -5.48 1.35 -7.54
N PHE A 105 -4.28 1.44 -8.10
CA PHE A 105 -4.01 2.21 -9.31
C PHE A 105 -3.38 1.29 -10.35
N ALA A 106 -4.12 1.03 -11.42
CA ALA A 106 -3.64 0.20 -12.50
C ALA A 106 -3.90 0.88 -13.85
N LYS A 107 -2.85 1.01 -14.65
CA LYS A 107 -2.83 1.65 -15.94
C LYS A 107 -2.46 0.63 -17.01
N TYR A 108 -3.15 0.69 -18.14
CA TYR A 108 -2.86 -0.10 -19.31
C TYR A 108 -2.54 0.81 -20.49
N SER A 109 -1.55 0.43 -21.29
CA SER A 109 -1.17 1.14 -22.52
C SER A 109 -0.66 0.15 -23.54
N GLU A 110 -1.00 0.38 -24.79
CA GLU A 110 -0.43 -0.34 -25.92
C GLU A 110 0.59 0.57 -26.62
N GLU A 111 1.71 -0.01 -27.05
CA GLU A 111 2.75 0.71 -27.79
C GLU A 111 3.17 -0.13 -29.00
N MET A 112 3.13 0.46 -30.20
CA MET A 112 3.70 -0.19 -31.38
C MET A 112 5.24 -0.08 -31.34
N LEU A 113 5.90 -1.22 -31.37
CA LEU A 113 7.34 -1.34 -31.52
C LEU A 113 7.63 -2.01 -32.86
N GLY A 114 7.91 -1.19 -33.87
CA GLY A 114 8.07 -1.66 -35.25
C GLY A 114 6.74 -2.18 -35.79
N SER A 115 6.63 -3.50 -36.02
CA SER A 115 5.41 -4.16 -36.50
C SER A 115 4.63 -4.89 -35.40
N GLU A 116 5.10 -4.88 -34.14
CA GLU A 116 4.46 -5.59 -33.03
C GLU A 116 3.76 -4.63 -32.07
N MET A 117 2.53 -4.97 -31.68
CA MET A 117 1.81 -4.29 -30.59
C MET A 117 2.27 -4.87 -29.26
N LYS A 118 2.90 -4.02 -28.42
CA LYS A 118 3.34 -4.41 -27.09
C LYS A 118 2.39 -3.87 -26.02
N ASN A 119 1.88 -4.78 -25.21
CA ASN A 119 1.03 -4.45 -24.08
C ASN A 119 1.90 -4.05 -22.88
N ASN A 120 1.61 -2.89 -22.30
CA ASN A 120 2.27 -2.37 -21.12
C ASN A 120 1.24 -2.14 -20.02
N SER A 121 1.46 -2.75 -18.86
CA SER A 121 0.62 -2.58 -17.68
C SER A 121 1.47 -2.05 -16.52
N GLY A 122 0.93 -1.12 -15.75
CA GLY A 122 1.56 -0.62 -14.53
C GLY A 122 0.56 -0.64 -13.38
N ILE A 123 0.91 -1.29 -12.29
CA ILE A 123 0.03 -1.51 -11.13
C ILE A 123 0.75 -1.05 -9.86
N LEU A 124 0.07 -0.22 -9.10
CA LEU A 124 0.47 0.29 -7.80
C LEU A 124 -0.67 0.04 -6.80
N ILE A 125 -0.32 -0.48 -5.64
CA ILE A 125 -1.24 -0.70 -4.53
C ILE A 125 -0.73 0.13 -3.37
N PHE A 126 -1.61 0.89 -2.71
CA PHE A 126 -1.25 1.73 -1.58
C PHE A 126 -2.08 1.42 -0.34
N CYS A 127 -1.43 1.47 0.82
CA CYS A 127 -2.10 1.37 2.11
C CYS A 127 -2.95 2.62 2.36
N PRO A 128 -4.21 2.50 2.84
CA PRO A 128 -5.04 3.65 3.18
C PRO A 128 -4.44 4.49 4.32
N ASN A 129 -3.61 3.88 5.17
CA ASN A 129 -2.98 4.53 6.30
C ASN A 129 -1.50 4.90 6.05
N LEU A 130 -1.07 5.01 4.78
CA LEU A 130 0.30 5.40 4.42
C LEU A 130 0.72 6.74 5.07
N GLY A 131 -0.24 7.65 5.25
CA GLY A 131 -0.06 8.93 5.96
C GLY A 131 0.50 8.79 7.38
N LYS A 132 0.14 7.71 8.08
CA LYS A 132 0.54 7.42 9.47
C LYS A 132 1.66 6.38 9.53
N PHE A 133 1.64 5.41 8.62
CA PHE A 133 2.57 4.28 8.59
C PHE A 133 3.39 4.33 7.29
N PRO A 134 4.48 5.11 7.24
CA PRO A 134 5.28 5.32 6.03
C PRO A 134 5.95 4.04 5.51
N LYS A 135 6.08 3.01 6.35
CA LYS A 135 6.61 1.69 5.97
C LYS A 135 5.60 0.80 5.27
N HIS A 136 4.31 1.17 5.25
CA HIS A 136 3.27 0.44 4.53
C HIS A 136 3.31 0.77 3.02
N PHE A 137 4.48 0.58 2.44
CA PHE A 137 4.81 0.92 1.07
C PHE A 137 5.54 -0.27 0.45
N LEU A 138 5.19 -0.65 -0.77
CA LEU A 138 5.85 -1.78 -1.41
C LEU A 138 7.22 -1.35 -1.94
N ASP A 139 8.25 -2.08 -1.53
CA ASP A 139 9.61 -1.83 -1.95
C ASP A 139 9.80 -2.10 -3.45
N LYS A 140 10.74 -1.37 -4.06
CA LYS A 140 11.16 -1.57 -5.46
C LYS A 140 11.50 -3.04 -5.76
N SER A 141 12.15 -3.72 -4.82
CA SER A 141 12.57 -5.13 -4.96
C SER A 141 11.39 -6.08 -5.19
N PHE A 142 10.20 -5.80 -4.65
CA PHE A 142 9.02 -6.62 -4.92
C PHE A 142 8.65 -6.54 -6.41
N TYR A 143 8.58 -5.33 -6.94
CA TYR A 143 8.14 -5.10 -8.31
C TYR A 143 9.15 -5.59 -9.35
N ASP A 144 10.46 -5.41 -9.08
CA ASP A 144 11.54 -5.90 -9.94
C ASP A 144 11.44 -7.41 -10.20
N ASN A 145 10.83 -8.17 -9.28
CA ASN A 145 10.66 -9.63 -9.38
C ASN A 145 9.33 -10.07 -10.01
N MET A 146 8.38 -9.18 -10.26
CA MET A 146 7.00 -9.54 -10.62
C MET A 146 6.57 -9.17 -12.05
N SER A 147 6.87 -7.95 -12.53
CA SER A 147 6.49 -7.52 -13.88
C SER A 147 7.42 -6.41 -14.37
N THR A 148 7.91 -6.54 -15.60
CA THR A 148 8.97 -5.68 -16.16
C THR A 148 8.51 -4.89 -17.38
N THR A 149 7.20 -4.64 -17.52
CA THR A 149 6.72 -3.79 -18.61
C THR A 149 7.33 -2.39 -18.50
N LYS A 150 7.44 -1.70 -19.64
CA LYS A 150 8.01 -0.35 -19.68
C LYS A 150 7.25 0.61 -18.76
N LEU A 151 5.91 0.51 -18.77
CA LEU A 151 5.05 1.27 -17.89
C LEU A 151 5.28 0.93 -16.41
N GLN A 152 5.32 -0.35 -16.05
CA GLN A 152 5.60 -0.75 -14.66
C GLN A 152 6.95 -0.19 -14.18
N ASN A 153 8.00 -0.26 -15.00
CA ASN A 153 9.32 0.29 -14.65
C ASN A 153 9.27 1.80 -14.39
N TYR A 154 8.52 2.57 -15.20
CA TYR A 154 8.31 4.00 -14.95
C TYR A 154 7.63 4.26 -13.61
N LEU A 155 6.57 3.50 -13.31
CA LEU A 155 5.86 3.63 -12.05
C LEU A 155 6.77 3.33 -10.85
N ILE A 156 7.55 2.24 -10.92
CA ILE A 156 8.49 1.84 -9.86
C ILE A 156 9.55 2.93 -9.63
N ASP A 157 10.16 3.44 -10.70
CA ASP A 157 11.20 4.46 -10.60
C ASP A 157 10.69 5.74 -9.94
N ASP A 158 9.45 6.13 -10.26
CA ASP A 158 8.82 7.31 -9.68
C ASP A 158 8.41 7.06 -8.22
N MET A 159 7.89 5.88 -7.89
CA MET A 159 7.56 5.49 -6.51
C MET A 159 8.78 5.44 -5.62
N ASN A 160 9.88 4.85 -6.11
CA ASN A 160 11.15 4.81 -5.42
C ASN A 160 11.70 6.23 -5.20
N TYR A 161 11.54 7.13 -6.17
CA TYR A 161 11.92 8.53 -5.98
C TYR A 161 11.06 9.22 -4.90
N ILE A 162 9.73 9.04 -4.93
CA ILE A 162 8.83 9.57 -3.88
C ILE A 162 9.24 9.05 -2.50
N ASP A 163 9.53 7.76 -2.38
CA ASP A 163 9.98 7.15 -1.14
C ASP A 163 11.29 7.77 -0.64
N GLN A 164 12.29 7.96 -1.52
CA GLN A 164 13.57 8.59 -1.18
C GLN A 164 13.42 10.05 -0.73
N GLN A 165 12.52 10.81 -1.36
CA GLN A 165 12.28 12.22 -1.00
C GLN A 165 11.51 12.37 0.31
N THR A 166 10.56 11.47 0.59
CA THR A 166 9.65 11.60 1.73
C THR A 166 10.08 10.79 2.95
N LYS A 167 10.86 9.71 2.75
CA LYS A 167 11.42 8.83 3.79
C LYS A 167 10.35 8.39 4.80
N SER A 168 10.55 8.72 6.08
CA SER A 168 9.61 8.40 7.17
C SER A 168 8.49 9.42 7.34
N ASN A 169 8.38 10.44 6.49
CA ASN A 169 7.26 11.38 6.54
C ASN A 169 6.05 10.81 5.78
N GLY A 170 5.23 10.05 6.51
CA GLY A 170 4.06 9.37 5.94
C GLY A 170 3.07 10.34 5.28
N LYS A 171 2.80 11.50 5.89
CA LYS A 171 1.90 12.50 5.32
C LYS A 171 2.40 13.01 3.97
N ALA A 172 3.66 13.45 3.90
CA ALA A 172 4.25 13.92 2.66
C ALA A 172 4.29 12.81 1.59
N LYS A 173 4.56 11.57 2.00
CA LYS A 173 4.53 10.39 1.11
C LYS A 173 3.14 10.16 0.52
N ASN A 174 2.12 10.16 1.37
CA ASN A 174 0.73 9.99 0.94
C ASN A 174 0.29 11.11 -0.01
N ASP A 175 0.57 12.38 0.33
CA ASP A 175 0.20 13.53 -0.50
C ASP A 175 0.88 13.46 -1.88
N ALA A 176 2.17 13.09 -1.93
CA ALA A 176 2.93 12.90 -3.17
C ALA A 176 2.37 11.76 -4.04
N VAL A 177 2.02 10.61 -3.42
CA VAL A 177 1.41 9.47 -4.11
C VAL A 177 0.03 9.82 -4.68
N MET A 178 -0.83 10.49 -3.91
CA MET A 178 -2.15 10.88 -4.40
C MET A 178 -2.05 11.86 -5.56
N LYS A 179 -1.12 12.82 -5.48
CA LYS A 179 -0.83 13.74 -6.58
C LYS A 179 -0.31 13.00 -7.82
N TYR A 180 0.56 12.00 -7.64
CA TYR A 180 1.04 11.14 -8.72
C TYR A 180 -0.11 10.44 -9.43
N ILE A 181 -1.00 9.79 -8.68
CA ILE A 181 -2.17 9.09 -9.21
C ILE A 181 -3.09 10.06 -9.96
N GLU A 182 -3.32 11.26 -9.41
CA GLU A 182 -4.20 12.24 -10.02
C GLU A 182 -3.67 12.74 -11.37
N ILE A 183 -2.36 12.97 -11.49
CA ILE A 183 -1.73 13.35 -12.76
C ILE A 183 -1.98 12.26 -13.82
N TRP A 184 -1.76 10.99 -13.47
CA TRP A 184 -2.01 9.88 -14.40
C TRP A 184 -3.48 9.72 -14.82
N LYS A 185 -4.41 10.07 -13.92
CA LYS A 185 -5.85 10.01 -14.21
C LYS A 185 -6.31 11.16 -15.10
N THR A 186 -5.70 12.33 -14.94
CA THR A 186 -6.18 13.59 -15.55
C THR A 186 -5.44 13.99 -16.82
N ASP A 187 -4.19 13.53 -17.02
CA ASP A 187 -3.41 13.81 -18.22
C ASP A 187 -3.34 12.57 -19.13
N PRO A 188 -4.11 12.52 -20.24
CA PRO A 188 -4.08 11.42 -21.21
C PRO A 188 -2.70 11.22 -21.86
N GLU A 189 -1.88 12.27 -21.93
CA GLU A 189 -0.55 12.25 -22.53
C GLU A 189 0.56 11.93 -21.51
N CYS A 190 0.19 11.65 -20.25
CA CYS A 190 1.14 11.40 -19.17
C CYS A 190 2.16 10.31 -19.52
N TYR A 191 1.72 9.24 -20.18
CA TYR A 191 2.61 8.17 -20.64
C TYR A 191 3.68 8.69 -21.61
N ALA A 192 3.27 9.43 -22.64
CA ALA A 192 4.18 9.95 -23.66
C ALA A 192 5.16 10.96 -23.06
N LYS A 193 4.68 11.89 -22.22
CA LYS A 193 5.51 12.89 -21.54
C LYS A 193 6.51 12.26 -20.59
N ARG A 194 6.09 11.25 -19.81
CA ARG A 194 6.97 10.50 -18.90
C ARG A 194 7.97 9.61 -19.65
N SER A 195 7.60 9.10 -20.82
CA SER A 195 8.50 8.35 -21.70
C SER A 195 9.54 9.25 -22.37
N ALA A 196 9.18 10.50 -22.69
CA ALA A 196 10.10 11.48 -23.28
C ALA A 196 11.05 12.10 -22.25
N ASP A 197 10.56 12.33 -21.02
CA ASP A 197 11.35 12.91 -19.93
C ASP A 197 11.11 12.17 -18.60
N MET A 198 12.16 11.49 -18.13
CA MET A 198 12.13 10.70 -16.89
C MET A 198 11.94 11.54 -15.61
N LYS A 199 12.15 12.86 -15.68
CA LYS A 199 11.95 13.80 -14.58
C LYS A 199 10.60 14.51 -14.65
N TYR A 200 9.79 14.30 -15.69
CA TYR A 200 8.52 15.00 -15.91
C TYR A 200 7.58 14.91 -14.69
N LEU A 201 7.25 13.69 -14.27
CA LEU A 201 6.36 13.47 -13.12
C LEU A 201 7.00 13.92 -11.80
N LYS A 202 8.32 13.72 -11.67
CA LYS A 202 9.08 14.12 -10.48
C LYS A 202 9.01 15.63 -10.26
N ARG A 203 9.19 16.44 -11.31
CA ARG A 203 9.05 17.90 -11.27
C ARG A 203 7.66 18.34 -10.85
N MET A 204 6.62 17.69 -11.39
CA MET A 204 5.26 18.07 -11.06
C MET A 204 4.93 17.78 -9.60
N ILE A 205 5.47 16.71 -9.03
CA ILE A 205 5.22 16.33 -7.63
C ILE A 205 6.05 17.18 -6.67
N PHE A 206 7.34 17.38 -6.99
CA PHE A 206 8.30 18.14 -6.19
C PHE A 206 8.83 19.36 -6.98
N PRO A 207 7.99 20.40 -7.18
CA PRO A 207 8.35 21.55 -8.02
C PRO A 207 9.52 22.36 -7.46
N ASP A 208 9.69 22.34 -6.14
CA ASP A 208 10.73 23.11 -5.46
C ASP A 208 12.11 22.40 -5.45
N ASN A 209 12.22 21.20 -6.01
CA ASN A 209 13.47 20.46 -6.06
C ASN A 209 14.36 20.98 -7.21
N GLU A 210 15.51 21.56 -6.87
CA GLU A 210 16.41 22.19 -7.83
C GLU A 210 17.04 21.22 -8.81
N ASP A 211 17.33 19.98 -8.41
CA ASP A 211 17.92 18.94 -9.26
C ASP A 211 16.98 18.48 -10.38
N LEU A 212 15.70 18.85 -10.27
CA LEU A 212 14.68 18.54 -11.24
C LEU A 212 14.44 19.68 -12.23
N LYS A 213 14.90 20.91 -11.97
CA LYS A 213 14.71 22.06 -12.86
C LYS A 213 15.30 21.75 -14.25
N LEU A 214 14.60 22.18 -15.31
CA LEU A 214 15.15 22.12 -16.66
C LEU A 214 16.35 23.06 -16.69
N THR A 215 17.54 22.54 -16.98
CA THR A 215 18.67 23.38 -17.37
C THR A 215 18.30 24.02 -18.70
N THR A 216 17.87 25.27 -18.65
CA THR A 216 17.87 26.12 -19.83
C THR A 216 19.34 26.33 -20.19
N GLU A 217 19.83 25.59 -21.18
CA GLU A 217 21.05 25.98 -21.88
C GLU A 217 20.76 27.33 -22.54
N GLU A 218 21.42 28.38 -22.06
CA GLU A 218 21.57 29.66 -22.75
C GLU A 218 22.58 29.54 -23.89
#